data_AF-A0A2H0C4K6-F1
#
_entry.id   AF-A0A2H0C4K6-F1
#
_cell.length_a   1.000
_cell.length_b   1.000
_cell.length_c   1.000
_cell.angle_alpha   90.00
_cell.angle_beta   90.00
_cell.angle_gamma   90.00
#
_symmetry.space_group_name_H-M   'P 1'
#
loop_
_entity.id
_entity.type
_entity.pdbx_description
1 polymer ?
#
loop_
_entity_poly.entity_id
_entity_poly.type
_entity_poly.pdbx_seq_one_letter_code
_entity_poly.pdbx_strand_id
1 'polypeptide(L)'
;MLRRIRIRPLYRKQKISPTLIYRLLFGVVVLVVVGFLFSTALFAFYSRQLPSPGKLNQQSNNSTVFYDQKGKIIYEMYKDKNRVPVSYSDISKNLINATVAIEDKTFFKHQGFSQIGILRSIFNLILKRRLEGGSTITQQLIKTVLLSSERTLPRKIKEAMLSISVENKYSKQQILEMYLNEIPYGGTYWGIGSASQGYFEKSPKDLSLVEAAVLAGLPQNPSVYSPFIGVKNAWKTRALDVLRRMREDGDITSATEKIAKTDLNKITFSKPKEVITAPHFIFYLKKELEKQYGGGIIDKGLKIYTTIDLKAQTEIEKIVKDEINKIKEDYQVGNGSALVLDSQTGAILAWVGSYDFNNEEYGKYDVVSLGQRQPGSTLKPFIYALALEKGYTASTVLMDVKTNFTPDGKEEYIPENYDGKFRGPIQMRFALGNSINIPAVKMLAMLGMHDFLQKTFDMGLATLAPTDTNIKRFGLSISLGGGEVSLLDLTNAYSVFARGGTKKTSYGIEKITDFKNKVIFQNRTSREDKVLSTEASYIISHILSDNNARIDTFGPRSYLNVPGRTVSVKTGTTNDKRDNWTVGYTKGVTV
;
A
#
# COMPACT_ATOMS: atom_id res chain seq x y z
N MET A 1 -82.88 -55.38 30.82
CA MET A 1 -82.07 -54.23 31.28
C MET A 1 -81.01 -53.95 30.21
N LEU A 2 -81.02 -52.77 29.58
CA LEU A 2 -79.93 -52.06 28.87
C LEU A 2 -80.55 -51.09 27.84
N ARG A 3 -80.70 -49.81 28.23
CA ARG A 3 -81.23 -48.71 27.41
C ARG A 3 -80.21 -48.31 26.34
N ARG A 4 -80.59 -48.37 25.07
CA ARG A 4 -79.88 -47.73 23.95
C ARG A 4 -80.06 -46.21 24.00
N ILE A 5 -78.97 -45.48 24.14
CA ILE A 5 -78.91 -44.02 23.98
C ILE A 5 -78.81 -43.71 22.47
N ARG A 6 -79.83 -43.07 21.90
CA ARG A 6 -79.80 -42.49 20.54
C ARG A 6 -79.23 -41.08 20.62
N ILE A 7 -78.04 -40.86 20.08
CA ILE A 7 -77.47 -39.53 19.84
C ILE A 7 -78.06 -38.99 18.52
N ARG A 8 -78.76 -37.86 18.57
CA ARG A 8 -79.13 -37.07 17.37
C ARG A 8 -77.99 -36.10 17.02
N PRO A 9 -77.57 -35.97 15.75
CA PRO A 9 -76.65 -34.90 15.37
C PRO A 9 -77.42 -33.60 15.13
N LEU A 10 -77.08 -32.55 15.88
CA LEU A 10 -77.46 -31.17 15.60
C LEU A 10 -76.44 -30.56 14.62
N TYR A 11 -76.66 -30.71 13.31
CA TYR A 11 -75.95 -29.92 12.30
C TYR A 11 -76.92 -28.93 11.65
N ARG A 12 -76.95 -27.71 12.20
CA ARG A 12 -77.68 -26.57 11.63
C ARG A 12 -76.77 -25.90 10.61
N LYS A 13 -76.98 -26.13 9.31
CA LYS A 13 -76.29 -25.38 8.24
C LYS A 13 -76.70 -23.91 8.33
N GLN A 14 -75.87 -23.06 8.92
CA GLN A 14 -76.01 -21.61 8.82
C GLN A 14 -75.76 -21.20 7.36
N LYS A 15 -76.82 -20.75 6.66
CA LYS A 15 -76.69 -20.12 5.34
C LYS A 15 -76.08 -18.74 5.54
N ILE A 16 -74.87 -18.53 5.03
CA ILE A 16 -74.21 -17.22 4.99
C ILE A 16 -75.10 -16.27 4.17
N SER A 17 -75.43 -15.09 4.71
CA SER A 17 -76.30 -14.15 4.01
C SER A 17 -75.59 -13.57 2.78
N PRO A 18 -76.27 -13.39 1.63
CA PRO A 18 -75.69 -12.79 0.43
C PRO A 18 -75.05 -11.42 0.71
N THR A 19 -75.63 -10.66 1.63
CA THR A 19 -75.15 -9.35 2.08
C THR A 19 -73.80 -9.38 2.78
N LEU A 20 -73.45 -10.47 3.48
CA LEU A 20 -72.14 -10.62 4.10
C LEU A 20 -71.06 -10.88 3.03
N ILE A 21 -71.40 -11.65 2.00
CA ILE A 21 -70.52 -11.94 0.86
C ILE A 21 -70.24 -10.66 0.06
N TYR A 22 -71.26 -9.84 -0.22
CA TYR A 22 -71.07 -8.56 -0.91
C TYR A 22 -70.23 -7.56 -0.12
N ARG A 23 -70.38 -7.49 1.21
CA ARG A 23 -69.54 -6.65 2.08
C ARG A 23 -68.08 -7.12 2.12
N LEU A 24 -67.85 -8.43 2.13
CA LEU A 24 -66.52 -9.01 2.03
C LEU A 24 -65.87 -8.73 0.67
N LEU A 25 -66.59 -8.94 -0.43
CA LEU A 25 -66.12 -8.63 -1.78
C LEU A 25 -65.82 -7.14 -1.95
N PHE A 26 -66.71 -6.26 -1.48
CA PHE A 26 -66.48 -4.81 -1.51
C PHE A 26 -65.27 -4.41 -0.67
N GLY A 27 -65.11 -4.98 0.53
CA GLY A 27 -63.93 -4.78 1.37
C GLY A 27 -62.63 -5.21 0.68
N VAL A 28 -62.64 -6.33 -0.04
CA VAL A 28 -61.49 -6.80 -0.84
C VAL A 28 -61.19 -5.84 -1.99
N VAL A 29 -62.21 -5.36 -2.72
CA VAL A 29 -62.02 -4.40 -3.82
C VAL A 29 -61.46 -3.07 -3.30
N VAL A 30 -61.98 -2.54 -2.20
CA VAL A 30 -61.46 -1.33 -1.56
C VAL A 30 -60.01 -1.52 -1.12
N LEU A 31 -59.67 -2.67 -0.52
CA LEU A 31 -58.29 -3.02 -0.15
C LEU A 31 -57.36 -3.07 -1.37
N VAL A 32 -57.82 -3.63 -2.49
CA VAL A 32 -57.03 -3.69 -3.74
C VAL A 32 -56.82 -2.29 -4.31
N VAL A 33 -57.84 -1.44 -4.35
CA VAL A 33 -57.74 -0.07 -4.88
C VAL A 33 -56.86 0.80 -3.99
N VAL A 34 -57.04 0.75 -2.67
CA VAL A 34 -56.18 1.47 -1.71
C VAL A 34 -54.75 0.96 -1.79
N GLY A 35 -54.55 -0.36 -1.88
CA GLY A 35 -53.23 -0.96 -2.08
C GLY A 35 -52.56 -0.52 -3.38
N PHE A 36 -53.33 -0.47 -4.48
CA PHE A 36 -52.84 0.02 -5.76
C PHE A 36 -52.44 1.49 -5.68
N LEU A 37 -53.32 2.38 -5.18
CA LEU A 37 -53.05 3.80 -5.01
C LEU A 37 -51.84 4.06 -4.12
N PHE A 38 -51.74 3.34 -3.00
CA PHE A 38 -50.60 3.40 -2.11
C PHE A 38 -49.31 2.96 -2.82
N SER A 39 -49.33 1.86 -3.57
CA SER A 39 -48.16 1.38 -4.33
C SER A 39 -47.71 2.37 -5.42
N THR A 40 -48.64 3.01 -6.13
CA THR A 40 -48.34 4.04 -7.14
C THR A 40 -47.77 5.32 -6.51
N ALA A 41 -48.31 5.76 -5.36
CA ALA A 41 -47.77 6.91 -4.64
C ALA A 41 -46.35 6.63 -4.14
N LEU A 42 -46.10 5.42 -3.63
CA LEU A 42 -44.79 4.97 -3.20
C LEU A 42 -43.79 4.93 -4.37
N PHE A 43 -44.22 4.41 -5.51
CA PHE A 43 -43.42 4.39 -6.75
C PHE A 43 -43.07 5.81 -7.22
N ALA A 44 -44.05 6.72 -7.26
CA ALA A 44 -43.84 8.11 -7.65
C ALA A 44 -42.89 8.86 -6.70
N PHE A 45 -43.00 8.61 -5.39
CA PHE A 45 -42.15 9.23 -4.38
C PHE A 45 -40.69 8.77 -4.51
N TYR A 46 -40.46 7.46 -4.63
CA TYR A 46 -39.09 6.92 -4.67
C TYR A 46 -38.42 7.05 -6.04
N SER A 47 -39.18 7.03 -7.14
CA SER A 47 -38.63 7.14 -8.51
C SER A 47 -37.85 8.43 -8.76
N ARG A 48 -38.28 9.55 -8.14
CA ARG A 48 -37.59 10.85 -8.21
C ARG A 48 -36.18 10.83 -7.59
N GLN A 49 -35.88 9.86 -6.73
CA GLN A 49 -34.59 9.73 -6.02
C GLN A 49 -33.74 8.56 -6.53
N LEU A 50 -34.16 7.86 -7.59
CA LEU A 50 -33.42 6.72 -8.10
C LEU A 50 -32.21 7.16 -8.94
N PRO A 51 -31.00 6.63 -8.67
CA PRO A 51 -29.87 6.85 -9.56
C PRO A 51 -30.16 6.26 -10.96
N SER A 52 -29.66 6.93 -12.00
CA SER A 52 -29.81 6.46 -13.38
C SER A 52 -29.12 5.09 -13.59
N PRO A 53 -29.78 4.10 -14.23
CA PRO A 53 -29.17 2.82 -14.59
C PRO A 53 -27.92 2.93 -15.47
N GLY A 54 -27.69 4.08 -16.12
CA GLY A 54 -26.47 4.35 -16.88
C GLY A 54 -25.20 4.45 -16.04
N LYS A 55 -25.31 4.67 -14.72
CA LYS A 55 -24.16 4.76 -13.81
C LYS A 55 -23.43 3.43 -13.62
N LEU A 56 -24.07 2.29 -13.94
CA LEU A 56 -23.44 0.97 -13.88
C LEU A 56 -22.19 0.86 -14.78
N ASN A 57 -22.13 1.62 -15.89
CA ASN A 57 -20.98 1.65 -16.80
C ASN A 57 -19.98 2.79 -16.52
N GLN A 58 -20.26 3.70 -15.58
CA GLN A 58 -19.47 4.95 -15.40
C GLN A 58 -18.54 4.95 -14.19
N GLN A 59 -18.60 3.96 -13.30
CA GLN A 59 -17.76 3.92 -12.09
C GLN A 59 -16.74 2.77 -12.14
N SER A 60 -15.84 2.80 -13.12
CA SER A 60 -14.56 2.12 -12.99
C SER A 60 -13.64 3.00 -12.14
N ASN A 61 -13.67 2.84 -10.81
CA ASN A 61 -12.59 3.35 -9.97
C ASN A 61 -11.33 2.55 -10.32
N ASN A 62 -10.56 3.04 -11.30
CA ASN A 62 -9.33 2.39 -11.74
C ASN A 62 -8.30 2.43 -10.60
N SER A 63 -7.44 1.41 -10.54
CA SER A 63 -6.30 1.40 -9.64
C SER A 63 -5.33 2.52 -9.98
N THR A 64 -4.62 3.02 -8.97
CA THR A 64 -3.47 3.89 -9.20
C THR A 64 -2.24 3.03 -9.42
N VAL A 65 -1.60 3.15 -10.58
CA VAL A 65 -0.50 2.30 -11.02
C VAL A 65 0.80 3.09 -10.92
N PHE A 66 1.77 2.53 -10.21
CA PHE A 66 3.14 3.04 -10.10
C PHE A 66 4.03 2.32 -11.11
N TYR A 67 4.78 3.11 -11.88
CA TYR A 67 5.72 2.65 -12.89
C TYR A 67 7.15 3.06 -12.52
N ASP A 68 8.13 2.23 -12.89
CA ASP A 68 9.55 2.53 -12.77
C ASP A 68 10.02 3.50 -13.85
N GLN A 69 11.31 3.87 -13.80
CA GLN A 69 11.89 4.80 -14.77
C GLN A 69 11.85 4.29 -16.22
N LYS A 70 11.63 2.98 -16.45
CA LYS A 70 11.53 2.33 -17.76
C LYS A 70 10.08 2.04 -18.15
N GLY A 71 9.10 2.45 -17.35
CA GLY A 71 7.67 2.21 -17.60
C GLY A 71 7.18 0.81 -17.21
N LYS A 72 7.93 0.04 -16.42
CA LYS A 72 7.49 -1.25 -15.86
C LYS A 72 6.67 -1.01 -14.59
N ILE A 73 5.57 -1.74 -14.43
CA ILE A 73 4.72 -1.65 -13.24
C ILE A 73 5.50 -2.13 -12.00
N ILE A 74 5.53 -1.29 -10.98
CA ILE A 74 6.11 -1.55 -9.65
C ILE A 74 5.02 -2.05 -8.70
N TYR A 75 3.88 -1.34 -8.71
CA TYR A 75 2.78 -1.60 -7.79
C TYR A 75 1.47 -1.03 -8.34
N GLU A 76 0.38 -1.75 -8.11
CA GLU A 76 -0.98 -1.27 -8.34
C GLU A 76 -1.66 -1.06 -6.99
N MET A 77 -1.93 0.21 -6.67
CA MET A 77 -2.58 0.58 -5.41
C MET A 77 -4.09 0.63 -5.62
N TYR A 78 -4.78 -0.20 -4.84
CA TYR A 78 -6.23 -0.28 -4.79
C TYR A 78 -6.73 0.41 -3.52
N LYS A 79 -7.82 1.18 -3.63
CA LYS A 79 -8.49 1.76 -2.45
C LYS A 79 -9.15 0.67 -1.60
N ASP A 80 -10.08 -0.06 -2.22
CA ASP A 80 -10.88 -1.13 -1.60
C ASP A 80 -11.06 -2.36 -2.51
N LYS A 81 -10.72 -2.23 -3.82
CA LYS A 81 -11.14 -3.16 -4.88
C LYS A 81 -10.06 -3.37 -5.93
N ASN A 82 -9.47 -4.56 -5.98
CA ASN A 82 -8.69 -5.04 -7.13
C ASN A 82 -9.67 -5.64 -8.15
N ARG A 83 -9.74 -5.07 -9.37
CA ARG A 83 -10.65 -5.48 -10.44
C ARG A 83 -9.88 -5.67 -11.74
N VAL A 84 -10.04 -6.83 -12.36
CA VAL A 84 -9.62 -7.11 -13.74
C VAL A 84 -10.90 -7.29 -14.55
N PRO A 85 -11.26 -6.35 -15.45
CA PRO A 85 -12.49 -6.44 -16.21
C PRO A 85 -12.44 -7.62 -17.16
N VAL A 86 -13.53 -8.40 -17.22
CA VAL A 86 -13.69 -9.53 -18.14
C VAL A 86 -15.01 -9.46 -18.89
N SER A 87 -14.99 -9.83 -20.16
CA SER A 87 -16.21 -9.95 -20.98
C SER A 87 -16.88 -11.31 -20.75
N TYR A 88 -18.20 -11.38 -20.94
CA TYR A 88 -19.01 -12.58 -20.76
C TYR A 88 -18.46 -13.81 -21.52
N SER A 89 -17.90 -13.59 -22.72
CA SER A 89 -17.29 -14.62 -23.57
C SER A 89 -16.00 -15.24 -22.99
N ASP A 90 -15.35 -14.54 -22.07
CA ASP A 90 -14.11 -14.97 -21.40
C ASP A 90 -14.36 -15.51 -19.99
N ILE A 91 -15.61 -15.88 -19.71
CA ILE A 91 -16.01 -16.53 -18.46
C ILE A 91 -16.36 -17.99 -18.75
N SER A 92 -15.78 -18.92 -17.99
CA SER A 92 -16.07 -20.34 -18.19
C SER A 92 -17.56 -20.65 -17.99
N LYS A 93 -18.10 -21.56 -18.81
CA LYS A 93 -19.48 -22.04 -18.68
C LYS A 93 -19.74 -22.68 -17.31
N ASN A 94 -18.73 -23.36 -16.76
CA ASN A 94 -18.80 -23.94 -15.41
C ASN A 94 -19.08 -22.86 -14.36
N LEU A 95 -18.40 -21.72 -14.43
CA LEU A 95 -18.61 -20.64 -13.48
C LEU A 95 -19.97 -19.96 -13.67
N ILE A 96 -20.37 -19.69 -14.91
CA ILE A 96 -21.71 -19.13 -15.21
C ILE A 96 -22.79 -20.02 -14.59
N ASN A 97 -22.74 -21.33 -14.85
CA ASN A 97 -23.70 -22.29 -14.32
C ASN A 97 -23.62 -22.40 -12.79
N ALA A 98 -22.41 -22.43 -12.22
CA ALA A 98 -22.19 -22.49 -10.77
C ALA A 98 -22.79 -21.27 -10.05
N THR A 99 -22.53 -20.06 -10.54
CA THR A 99 -23.07 -18.82 -9.97
C THR A 99 -24.59 -18.77 -10.08
N VAL A 100 -25.14 -19.10 -11.25
CA VAL A 100 -26.60 -19.12 -11.46
C VAL A 100 -27.26 -20.17 -10.55
N ALA A 101 -26.74 -21.39 -10.47
CA ALA A 101 -27.31 -22.45 -9.64
C ALA A 101 -27.36 -22.10 -8.15
N ILE A 102 -26.33 -21.43 -7.62
CA ILE A 102 -26.24 -21.13 -6.20
C ILE A 102 -26.88 -19.79 -5.79
N GLU A 103 -26.76 -18.75 -6.63
CA GLU A 103 -27.26 -17.40 -6.31
C GLU A 103 -28.70 -17.17 -6.82
N ASP A 104 -29.03 -17.66 -8.02
CA ASP A 104 -30.32 -17.37 -8.67
C ASP A 104 -30.69 -18.37 -9.78
N LYS A 105 -31.19 -19.54 -9.40
CA LYS A 105 -31.60 -20.63 -10.32
C LYS A 105 -32.51 -20.17 -11.47
N THR A 106 -33.32 -19.15 -11.24
CA THR A 106 -34.31 -18.66 -12.22
C THR A 106 -33.83 -17.42 -12.97
N PHE A 107 -32.55 -17.07 -12.88
CA PHE A 107 -31.99 -15.82 -13.38
C PHE A 107 -32.41 -15.50 -14.81
N PHE A 108 -32.29 -16.48 -15.73
CA PHE A 108 -32.64 -16.29 -17.14
C PHE A 108 -34.15 -16.28 -17.43
N LYS A 109 -35.01 -16.56 -16.44
CA LYS A 109 -36.46 -16.70 -16.61
C LYS A 109 -37.27 -15.51 -16.06
N HIS A 110 -36.77 -14.82 -15.04
CA HIS A 110 -37.48 -13.69 -14.43
C HIS A 110 -36.99 -12.34 -15.00
N GLN A 111 -37.69 -11.24 -14.68
CA GLN A 111 -37.29 -9.86 -15.03
C GLN A 111 -37.14 -9.03 -13.76
N GLY A 112 -35.93 -8.97 -13.19
CA GLY A 112 -35.61 -8.17 -12.00
C GLY A 112 -35.69 -8.92 -10.68
N PHE A 113 -36.81 -9.56 -10.35
CA PHE A 113 -36.97 -10.32 -9.11
C PHE A 113 -37.66 -11.67 -9.32
N SER A 114 -37.34 -12.67 -8.50
CA SER A 114 -37.90 -14.02 -8.60
C SER A 114 -39.16 -14.16 -7.75
N GLN A 115 -40.33 -14.25 -8.40
CA GLN A 115 -41.63 -14.45 -7.74
C GLN A 115 -41.64 -15.76 -6.93
N ILE A 116 -41.09 -16.84 -7.51
CA ILE A 116 -40.95 -18.15 -6.85
C ILE A 116 -39.97 -18.04 -5.67
N GLY A 117 -38.88 -17.29 -5.82
CA GLY A 117 -37.90 -17.05 -4.76
C GLY A 117 -38.51 -16.34 -3.55
N ILE A 118 -39.32 -15.30 -3.80
CA ILE A 118 -40.04 -14.56 -2.76
C ILE A 118 -41.02 -15.47 -2.02
N LEU A 119 -41.90 -16.18 -2.74
CA LEU A 119 -42.87 -17.09 -2.13
C LEU A 119 -42.19 -18.19 -1.29
N ARG A 120 -41.09 -18.75 -1.79
CA ARG A 120 -40.29 -19.75 -1.07
C ARG A 120 -39.67 -19.17 0.21
N SER A 121 -39.11 -17.95 0.14
CA SER A 121 -38.50 -17.30 1.30
C SER A 121 -39.53 -17.01 2.40
N ILE A 122 -40.75 -16.61 2.02
CA ILE A 122 -41.86 -16.38 2.95
C ILE A 122 -42.30 -17.70 3.60
N PHE A 123 -42.50 -18.75 2.80
CA PHE A 123 -42.89 -20.07 3.29
C PHE A 123 -41.84 -20.67 4.26
N ASN A 124 -40.55 -20.55 3.93
CA ASN A 124 -39.47 -21.03 4.80
C ASN A 124 -39.33 -20.20 6.09
N LEU A 125 -39.62 -18.90 6.05
CA LEU A 125 -39.67 -18.07 7.25
C LEU A 125 -40.80 -18.51 8.19
N ILE A 126 -41.98 -18.77 7.65
CA ILE A 126 -43.18 -19.14 8.42
C ILE A 126 -43.08 -20.57 8.96
N LEU A 127 -42.74 -21.55 8.12
CA LEU A 127 -42.72 -22.96 8.53
C LEU A 127 -41.42 -23.40 9.18
N LYS A 128 -40.27 -22.89 8.72
CA LYS A 128 -38.95 -23.39 9.14
C LYS A 128 -38.20 -22.42 10.04
N ARG A 129 -38.78 -21.25 10.36
CA ARG A 129 -38.16 -20.16 11.14
C ARG A 129 -36.73 -19.82 10.67
N ARG A 130 -36.45 -20.03 9.37
CA ARG A 130 -35.15 -19.76 8.75
C ARG A 130 -35.30 -18.63 7.75
N LEU A 131 -34.54 -17.56 7.95
CA LEU A 131 -34.37 -16.52 6.93
C LEU A 131 -33.45 -17.06 5.83
N GLU A 132 -34.03 -17.37 4.66
CA GLU A 132 -33.26 -17.64 3.43
C GLU A 132 -33.16 -16.37 2.57
N GLY A 133 -32.01 -16.20 1.91
CA GLY A 133 -31.78 -15.10 0.98
C GLY A 133 -32.56 -15.33 -0.33
N GLY A 134 -33.57 -14.49 -0.58
CA GLY A 134 -34.37 -14.52 -1.83
C GLY A 134 -33.99 -13.45 -2.86
N SER A 135 -32.82 -12.82 -2.74
CA SER A 135 -32.40 -11.73 -3.65
C SER A 135 -31.79 -12.28 -4.94
N THR A 136 -32.23 -11.77 -6.09
CA THR A 136 -31.73 -12.14 -7.43
C THR A 136 -30.34 -11.57 -7.71
N ILE A 137 -29.66 -12.08 -8.74
CA ILE A 137 -28.36 -11.54 -9.19
C ILE A 137 -28.46 -10.05 -9.53
N THR A 138 -29.51 -9.63 -10.24
CA THR A 138 -29.77 -8.22 -10.58
C THR A 138 -29.92 -7.36 -9.32
N GLN A 139 -30.66 -7.84 -8.33
CA GLN A 139 -30.84 -7.19 -7.03
C GLN A 139 -29.53 -7.05 -6.27
N GLN A 140 -28.70 -8.09 -6.28
CA GLN A 140 -27.39 -8.07 -5.65
C GLN A 140 -26.43 -7.10 -6.35
N LEU A 141 -26.41 -7.04 -7.68
CA LEU A 141 -25.62 -6.07 -8.45
C LEU A 141 -25.98 -4.63 -8.06
N ILE A 142 -27.27 -4.31 -8.04
CA ILE A 142 -27.77 -2.97 -7.70
C ILE A 142 -27.42 -2.58 -6.27
N LYS A 143 -27.58 -3.52 -5.33
CA LYS A 143 -27.19 -3.33 -3.93
C LYS A 143 -25.70 -2.98 -3.82
N THR A 144 -24.86 -3.58 -4.64
CA THR A 144 -23.40 -3.43 -4.58
C THR A 144 -22.91 -2.15 -5.28
N VAL A 145 -23.55 -1.75 -6.38
CA VAL A 145 -23.04 -0.66 -7.25
C VAL A 145 -23.82 0.64 -7.13
N LEU A 146 -25.15 0.60 -6.94
CA LEU A 146 -26.01 1.79 -7.03
C LEU A 146 -26.60 2.27 -5.71
N LEU A 147 -26.61 1.42 -4.68
CA LEU A 147 -27.26 1.72 -3.39
C LEU A 147 -26.27 1.64 -2.23
N SER A 148 -26.61 2.29 -1.11
CA SER A 148 -25.87 2.15 0.15
C SER A 148 -26.10 0.77 0.79
N SER A 149 -25.20 0.38 1.71
CA SER A 149 -25.22 -0.92 2.40
C SER A 149 -26.30 -1.05 3.50
N GLU A 150 -27.04 0.01 3.80
CA GLU A 150 -28.00 0.07 4.91
C GLU A 150 -29.18 -0.89 4.74
N ARG A 151 -29.52 -1.70 5.74
CA ARG A 151 -30.62 -2.67 5.65
C ARG A 151 -32.00 -2.09 6.00
N THR A 152 -32.47 -1.12 5.20
CA THR A 152 -33.79 -0.48 5.41
C THR A 152 -34.84 -0.96 4.39
N LEU A 153 -36.12 -0.96 4.80
CA LEU A 153 -37.25 -1.31 3.93
C LEU A 153 -37.36 -0.36 2.70
N PRO A 154 -37.21 0.98 2.85
CA PRO A 154 -37.11 1.91 1.72
C PRO A 154 -36.03 1.53 0.70
N ARG A 155 -34.84 1.12 1.15
CA ARG A 155 -33.77 0.68 0.24
C ARG A 155 -34.20 -0.54 -0.57
N LYS A 156 -34.87 -1.53 0.04
CA LYS A 156 -35.33 -2.72 -0.70
C LYS A 156 -36.38 -2.40 -1.75
N ILE A 157 -37.24 -1.41 -1.52
CA ILE A 157 -38.19 -0.94 -2.52
C ILE A 157 -37.45 -0.26 -3.68
N LYS A 158 -36.47 0.61 -3.39
CA LYS A 158 -35.58 1.19 -4.42
C LYS A 158 -34.85 0.11 -5.23
N GLU A 159 -34.36 -0.94 -4.58
CA GLU A 159 -33.66 -2.06 -5.21
C GLU A 159 -34.58 -2.84 -6.18
N ALA A 160 -35.83 -3.09 -5.80
CA ALA A 160 -36.81 -3.76 -6.65
C ALA A 160 -37.22 -2.91 -7.86
N MET A 161 -37.39 -1.59 -7.69
CA MET A 161 -37.67 -0.68 -8.80
C MET A 161 -36.49 -0.58 -9.77
N LEU A 162 -35.27 -0.46 -9.24
CA LEU A 162 -34.06 -0.42 -10.05
C LEU A 162 -33.81 -1.75 -10.77
N SER A 163 -34.16 -2.90 -10.18
CA SER A 163 -33.93 -4.20 -10.82
C SER A 163 -34.75 -4.35 -12.10
N ILE A 164 -36.01 -3.93 -12.09
CA ILE A 164 -36.85 -3.87 -13.30
C ILE A 164 -36.23 -2.92 -14.33
N SER A 165 -35.80 -1.72 -13.91
CA SER A 165 -35.24 -0.73 -14.82
C SER A 165 -33.92 -1.18 -15.46
N VAL A 166 -33.05 -1.86 -14.71
CA VAL A 166 -31.80 -2.45 -15.20
C VAL A 166 -32.08 -3.57 -16.20
N GLU A 167 -33.06 -4.44 -15.91
CA GLU A 167 -33.44 -5.56 -16.79
C GLU A 167 -34.13 -5.13 -18.08
N ASN A 168 -34.80 -3.97 -18.08
CA ASN A 168 -35.34 -3.38 -19.30
C ASN A 168 -34.25 -2.75 -20.19
N LYS A 169 -33.09 -2.41 -19.61
CA LYS A 169 -32.01 -1.71 -20.31
C LYS A 169 -30.89 -2.64 -20.78
N TYR A 170 -30.56 -3.65 -20.00
CA TYR A 170 -29.43 -4.55 -20.25
C TYR A 170 -29.91 -5.99 -20.38
N SER A 171 -29.28 -6.74 -21.28
CA SER A 171 -29.53 -8.18 -21.44
C SER A 171 -29.05 -8.97 -20.21
N LYS A 172 -29.57 -10.19 -20.03
CA LYS A 172 -29.15 -11.10 -18.96
C LYS A 172 -27.65 -11.37 -18.95
N GLN A 173 -27.04 -11.49 -20.13
CA GLN A 173 -25.61 -11.70 -20.25
C GLN A 173 -24.82 -10.48 -19.76
N GLN A 174 -25.23 -9.28 -20.16
CA GLN A 174 -24.62 -8.03 -19.68
C GLN A 174 -24.79 -7.85 -18.17
N ILE A 175 -25.95 -8.21 -17.61
CA ILE A 175 -26.19 -8.13 -16.16
C ILE A 175 -25.29 -9.11 -15.42
N LEU A 176 -25.14 -10.35 -15.92
CA LEU A 176 -24.27 -11.34 -15.29
C LEU A 176 -22.79 -10.96 -15.42
N GLU A 177 -22.38 -10.40 -16.55
CA GLU A 177 -21.04 -9.83 -16.75
C GLU A 177 -20.76 -8.71 -15.75
N MET A 178 -21.66 -7.72 -15.65
CA MET A 178 -21.53 -6.65 -14.66
C MET A 178 -21.50 -7.21 -13.24
N TYR A 179 -22.39 -8.15 -12.89
CA TYR A 179 -22.39 -8.80 -11.59
C TYR A 179 -21.04 -9.43 -11.28
N LEU A 180 -20.55 -10.31 -12.16
CA LEU A 180 -19.29 -11.03 -11.97
C LEU A 180 -18.08 -10.11 -11.94
N ASN A 181 -18.12 -8.92 -12.55
CA ASN A 181 -17.04 -7.92 -12.45
C ASN A 181 -17.14 -7.04 -11.19
N GLU A 182 -18.33 -6.92 -10.59
CA GLU A 182 -18.61 -5.92 -9.56
C GLU A 182 -18.70 -6.48 -8.14
N ILE A 183 -18.92 -7.79 -7.97
CA ILE A 183 -19.11 -8.40 -6.66
C ILE A 183 -17.79 -8.73 -5.94
N PRO A 184 -17.76 -8.64 -4.59
CA PRO A 184 -16.60 -9.03 -3.79
C PRO A 184 -16.45 -10.56 -3.72
N TYR A 185 -15.21 -11.04 -3.85
CA TYR A 185 -14.84 -12.46 -3.67
C TYR A 185 -14.02 -12.70 -2.39
N GLY A 186 -13.52 -11.65 -1.73
CA GLY A 186 -12.86 -11.71 -0.42
C GLY A 186 -11.53 -10.96 -0.42
N GLY A 187 -11.19 -10.35 0.73
CA GLY A 187 -10.00 -9.48 0.82
C GLY A 187 -10.10 -8.30 -0.15
N THR A 188 -9.03 -8.07 -0.91
CA THR A 188 -8.97 -7.03 -1.95
C THR A 188 -9.59 -7.47 -3.28
N TYR A 189 -9.95 -8.74 -3.47
CA TYR A 189 -10.46 -9.26 -4.76
C TYR A 189 -11.93 -8.90 -5.00
N TRP A 190 -12.16 -8.03 -5.98
CA TRP A 190 -13.47 -7.65 -6.48
C TRP A 190 -13.57 -7.97 -7.97
N GLY A 191 -14.65 -8.65 -8.34
CA GLY A 191 -14.80 -9.17 -9.68
C GLY A 191 -14.04 -10.47 -9.91
N ILE A 192 -14.54 -11.26 -10.85
CA ILE A 192 -14.07 -12.62 -11.08
C ILE A 192 -12.67 -12.64 -11.69
N GLY A 193 -12.30 -11.64 -12.50
CA GLY A 193 -10.98 -11.58 -13.12
C GLY A 193 -9.86 -11.53 -12.07
N SER A 194 -9.98 -10.63 -11.09
CA SER A 194 -9.01 -10.52 -10.00
C SER A 194 -9.05 -11.72 -9.06
N ALA A 195 -10.24 -12.26 -8.78
CA ALA A 195 -10.40 -13.45 -7.93
C ALA A 195 -9.78 -14.69 -8.59
N SER A 196 -10.03 -14.94 -9.87
CA SER A 196 -9.48 -16.08 -10.61
C SER A 196 -7.96 -16.01 -10.68
N GLN A 197 -7.41 -14.82 -10.98
CA GLN A 197 -5.97 -14.60 -10.99
C GLN A 197 -5.36 -14.73 -9.58
N GLY A 198 -6.00 -14.16 -8.56
CA GLY A 198 -5.48 -14.14 -7.19
C GLY A 198 -5.56 -15.47 -6.47
N TYR A 199 -6.65 -16.23 -6.64
CA TYR A 199 -6.84 -17.53 -5.99
C TYR A 199 -6.19 -18.68 -6.75
N PHE A 200 -6.12 -18.63 -8.08
CA PHE A 200 -5.71 -19.76 -8.92
C PHE A 200 -4.67 -19.45 -10.01
N GLU A 201 -4.23 -18.19 -10.17
CA GLU A 201 -3.33 -17.76 -11.26
C GLU A 201 -3.85 -18.15 -12.66
N LYS A 202 -5.18 -18.10 -12.85
CA LYS A 202 -5.85 -18.49 -14.10
C LYS A 202 -6.77 -17.40 -14.63
N SER A 203 -6.98 -17.40 -15.95
CA SER A 203 -8.08 -16.68 -16.57
C SER A 203 -9.43 -17.27 -16.14
N PRO A 204 -10.49 -16.47 -15.94
CA PRO A 204 -11.83 -16.98 -15.62
C PRO A 204 -12.38 -17.97 -16.65
N LYS A 205 -11.88 -17.93 -17.89
CA LYS A 205 -12.23 -18.86 -18.97
C LYS A 205 -11.70 -20.27 -18.74
N ASP A 206 -10.57 -20.39 -18.05
CA ASP A 206 -9.81 -21.64 -17.86
C ASP A 206 -10.09 -22.31 -16.50
N LEU A 207 -11.07 -21.78 -15.76
CA LEU A 207 -11.49 -22.34 -14.47
C LEU A 207 -12.11 -23.73 -14.65
N SER A 208 -11.58 -24.70 -13.91
CA SER A 208 -12.19 -26.02 -13.78
C SER A 208 -13.53 -25.95 -13.04
N LEU A 209 -14.32 -27.03 -13.11
CA LEU A 209 -15.59 -27.14 -12.39
C LEU A 209 -15.44 -26.87 -10.87
N VAL A 210 -14.37 -27.39 -10.28
CA VAL A 210 -14.13 -27.27 -8.84
C VAL A 210 -13.74 -25.85 -8.47
N GLU A 211 -12.82 -25.22 -9.22
CA GLU A 211 -12.40 -23.83 -9.00
C GLU A 211 -13.58 -22.85 -9.22
N ALA A 212 -14.39 -23.10 -10.25
CA ALA A 212 -15.63 -22.38 -10.51
C ALA A 212 -16.62 -22.50 -9.34
N ALA A 213 -16.80 -23.71 -8.79
CA ALA A 213 -17.67 -23.94 -7.64
C ALA A 213 -17.17 -23.23 -6.37
N VAL A 214 -15.85 -23.15 -6.17
CA VAL A 214 -15.27 -22.35 -5.07
C VAL A 214 -15.60 -20.88 -5.27
N LEU A 215 -15.25 -20.29 -6.42
CA LEU A 215 -15.45 -18.85 -6.67
C LEU A 215 -16.93 -18.46 -6.65
N ALA A 216 -17.82 -19.26 -7.23
CA ALA A 216 -19.27 -19.01 -7.20
C ALA A 216 -19.84 -19.04 -5.78
N GLY A 217 -19.18 -19.73 -4.84
CA GLY A 217 -19.61 -19.85 -3.46
C GLY A 217 -19.28 -18.64 -2.57
N LEU A 218 -18.17 -17.96 -2.86
CA LEU A 218 -17.63 -16.85 -2.05
C LEU A 218 -18.58 -15.66 -1.87
N PRO A 219 -19.32 -15.17 -2.90
CA PRO A 219 -20.03 -13.89 -2.85
C PRO A 219 -21.10 -13.78 -1.77
N GLN A 220 -21.67 -14.91 -1.34
CA GLN A 220 -22.66 -14.94 -0.27
C GLN A 220 -22.11 -14.34 1.03
N ASN A 221 -20.85 -14.64 1.36
CA ASN A 221 -20.15 -14.08 2.52
C ASN A 221 -18.63 -14.08 2.27
N PRO A 222 -18.12 -13.10 1.51
CA PRO A 222 -16.74 -13.12 1.01
C PRO A 222 -15.70 -13.16 2.12
N SER A 223 -15.94 -12.47 3.23
CA SER A 223 -15.02 -12.43 4.37
C SER A 223 -14.94 -13.78 5.09
N VAL A 224 -16.06 -14.50 5.24
CA VAL A 224 -16.10 -15.81 5.92
C VAL A 224 -15.59 -16.93 5.02
N TYR A 225 -15.98 -16.92 3.75
CA TYR A 225 -15.63 -17.98 2.82
C TYR A 225 -14.29 -17.75 2.12
N SER A 226 -13.58 -16.63 2.34
CA SER A 226 -12.25 -16.46 1.75
C SER A 226 -11.25 -17.48 2.32
N PRO A 227 -10.53 -18.22 1.46
CA PRO A 227 -9.48 -19.16 1.89
C PRO A 227 -8.32 -18.53 2.67
N PHE A 228 -8.05 -17.22 2.51
CA PHE A 228 -6.90 -16.55 3.10
C PHE A 228 -7.21 -15.84 4.43
N ILE A 229 -8.37 -15.19 4.51
CA ILE A 229 -8.76 -14.36 5.66
C ILE A 229 -9.97 -14.89 6.43
N GLY A 230 -10.64 -15.90 5.88
CA GLY A 230 -11.90 -16.41 6.40
C GLY A 230 -11.74 -17.57 7.38
N VAL A 231 -12.88 -18.18 7.72
CA VAL A 231 -12.91 -19.32 8.63
C VAL A 231 -12.33 -20.54 7.93
N LYS A 232 -11.41 -21.25 8.61
CA LYS A 232 -10.71 -22.42 8.07
C LYS A 232 -11.70 -23.41 7.44
N ASN A 233 -11.47 -23.75 6.17
CA ASN A 233 -12.27 -24.67 5.36
C ASN A 233 -13.74 -24.28 5.10
N ALA A 234 -14.21 -23.09 5.49
CA ALA A 234 -15.59 -22.68 5.24
C ALA A 234 -15.91 -22.58 3.73
N TRP A 235 -14.91 -22.17 2.92
CA TRP A 235 -14.97 -22.15 1.46
C TRP A 235 -15.32 -23.52 0.86
N LYS A 236 -14.84 -24.60 1.49
CA LYS A 236 -15.00 -25.97 1.00
C LYS A 236 -16.43 -26.44 1.18
N THR A 237 -17.00 -26.23 2.36
CA THR A 237 -18.42 -26.51 2.63
C THR A 237 -19.31 -25.74 1.67
N ARG A 238 -18.99 -24.47 1.42
CA ARG A 238 -19.74 -23.64 0.48
C ARG A 238 -19.62 -24.12 -0.97
N ALA A 239 -18.44 -24.53 -1.42
CA ALA A 239 -18.24 -25.11 -2.75
C ALA A 239 -19.01 -26.43 -2.93
N LEU A 240 -19.11 -27.26 -1.89
CA LEU A 240 -19.94 -28.47 -1.90
C LEU A 240 -21.43 -28.15 -2.10
N ASP A 241 -21.92 -27.07 -1.47
CA ASP A 241 -23.30 -26.59 -1.70
C ASP A 241 -23.52 -26.15 -3.15
N VAL A 242 -22.54 -25.47 -3.75
CA VAL A 242 -22.59 -25.06 -5.17
C VAL A 242 -22.68 -26.30 -6.07
N LEU A 243 -21.79 -27.27 -5.89
CA LEU A 243 -21.79 -28.52 -6.67
C LEU A 243 -23.11 -29.28 -6.53
N ARG A 244 -23.66 -29.37 -5.30
CA ARG A 244 -24.96 -29.98 -5.05
C ARG A 244 -26.08 -29.26 -5.81
N ARG A 245 -26.08 -27.92 -5.82
CA ARG A 245 -27.07 -27.13 -6.56
C ARG A 245 -26.95 -27.32 -8.07
N MET A 246 -25.74 -27.31 -8.61
CA MET A 246 -25.50 -27.59 -10.03
C MET A 246 -26.05 -28.96 -10.43
N ARG A 247 -25.91 -29.99 -9.58
CA ARG A 247 -26.54 -31.30 -9.84
C ARG A 247 -28.06 -31.24 -9.79
N GLU A 248 -28.64 -30.59 -8.78
CA GLU A 248 -30.10 -30.43 -8.65
C GLU A 248 -30.73 -29.67 -9.81
N ASP A 249 -29.95 -28.80 -10.46
CA ASP A 249 -30.37 -28.00 -11.61
C ASP A 249 -30.08 -28.67 -12.95
N GLY A 250 -29.35 -29.80 -12.94
CA GLY A 250 -29.04 -30.62 -14.12
C GLY A 250 -27.78 -30.19 -14.88
N ASP A 251 -26.99 -29.27 -14.34
CA ASP A 251 -25.74 -28.80 -14.96
C ASP A 251 -24.62 -29.85 -14.89
N ILE A 252 -24.65 -30.73 -13.88
CA ILE A 252 -23.70 -31.82 -13.70
C ILE A 252 -24.40 -33.12 -13.29
N THR A 253 -23.77 -34.27 -13.59
CA THR A 253 -24.29 -35.58 -13.19
C THR A 253 -23.87 -35.95 -11.76
N SER A 254 -24.54 -36.93 -11.15
CA SER A 254 -24.14 -37.48 -9.85
C SER A 254 -22.71 -38.06 -9.86
N ALA A 255 -22.28 -38.64 -10.98
CA ALA A 255 -20.91 -39.15 -11.13
C ALA A 255 -19.89 -38.00 -11.14
N THR A 256 -20.19 -36.93 -11.89
CA THR A 256 -19.37 -35.71 -11.94
C THR A 256 -19.28 -35.03 -10.57
N GLU A 257 -20.41 -34.93 -9.84
CA GLU A 257 -20.41 -34.37 -8.48
C GLU A 257 -19.49 -35.17 -7.56
N LYS A 258 -19.52 -36.51 -7.63
CA LYS A 258 -18.65 -37.37 -6.80
C LYS A 258 -17.16 -37.13 -7.09
N ILE A 259 -16.79 -37.02 -8.37
CA ILE A 259 -15.41 -36.72 -8.79
C ILE A 259 -15.00 -35.32 -8.30
N ALA A 260 -15.84 -34.31 -8.53
CA ALA A 260 -15.60 -32.94 -8.10
C ALA A 260 -15.40 -32.80 -6.59
N LYS A 261 -16.14 -33.58 -5.78
CA LYS A 261 -15.96 -33.64 -4.32
C LYS A 261 -14.58 -34.18 -3.92
N THR A 262 -14.06 -35.17 -4.64
CA THR A 262 -12.72 -35.71 -4.40
C THR A 262 -11.65 -34.70 -4.82
N ASP A 263 -11.83 -34.04 -5.97
CA ASP A 263 -10.88 -33.06 -6.48
C ASP A 263 -10.87 -31.76 -5.67
N LEU A 264 -11.97 -31.40 -5.01
CA LEU A 264 -12.03 -30.29 -4.05
C LEU A 264 -11.03 -30.44 -2.90
N ASN A 265 -10.65 -31.67 -2.53
CA ASN A 265 -9.62 -31.93 -1.52
C ASN A 265 -8.20 -31.63 -2.01
N LYS A 266 -7.99 -31.58 -3.33
CA LYS A 266 -6.70 -31.35 -3.98
C LYS A 266 -6.48 -29.90 -4.39
N ILE A 267 -7.49 -29.03 -4.18
CA ILE A 267 -7.39 -27.61 -4.52
C ILE A 267 -6.28 -26.95 -3.72
N THR A 268 -5.38 -26.29 -4.45
CA THR A 268 -4.34 -25.44 -3.91
C THR A 268 -4.60 -24.00 -4.34
N PHE A 269 -4.61 -23.08 -3.38
CA PHE A 269 -4.69 -21.66 -3.68
C PHE A 269 -3.30 -21.10 -3.94
N SER A 270 -3.18 -20.24 -4.94
CA SER A 270 -1.99 -19.44 -5.17
C SER A 270 -1.78 -18.51 -3.97
N LYS A 271 -0.56 -18.39 -3.44
CA LYS A 271 -0.29 -17.40 -2.38
C LYS A 271 -0.59 -16.00 -2.94
N PRO A 272 -1.22 -15.08 -2.17
CA PRO A 272 -1.43 -13.71 -2.63
C PRO A 272 -0.07 -13.11 -3.01
N LYS A 273 0.16 -12.95 -4.32
CA LYS A 273 1.29 -12.17 -4.84
C LYS A 273 0.86 -10.72 -4.93
N GLU A 274 0.64 -10.07 -3.80
CA GLU A 274 0.79 -8.61 -3.77
C GLU A 274 2.31 -8.35 -3.70
N VAL A 275 3.02 -8.56 -4.81
CA VAL A 275 4.45 -8.25 -4.90
C VAL A 275 4.57 -6.73 -5.00
N ILE A 276 4.56 -6.07 -3.84
CA ILE A 276 4.93 -4.66 -3.76
C ILE A 276 6.45 -4.61 -3.94
N THR A 277 6.90 -4.19 -5.11
CA THR A 277 8.34 -3.93 -5.32
C THR A 277 8.65 -2.54 -4.76
N ALA A 278 9.79 -2.36 -4.08
CA ALA A 278 10.14 -1.10 -3.40
C ALA A 278 9.05 -0.57 -2.43
N PRO A 279 8.54 -1.37 -1.48
CA PRO A 279 7.36 -1.01 -0.69
C PRO A 279 7.53 0.28 0.10
N HIS A 280 8.68 0.48 0.76
CA HIS A 280 8.99 1.71 1.51
C HIS A 280 8.89 2.97 0.63
N PHE A 281 9.44 2.90 -0.58
CA PHE A 281 9.38 3.99 -1.55
C PHE A 281 7.95 4.32 -1.98
N ILE A 282 7.15 3.29 -2.26
CA ILE A 282 5.75 3.46 -2.66
C ILE A 282 4.93 4.13 -1.54
N PHE A 283 5.11 3.70 -0.29
CA PHE A 283 4.41 4.30 0.84
C PHE A 283 4.91 5.72 1.16
N TYR A 284 6.21 5.99 0.98
CA TYR A 284 6.77 7.34 1.03
C TYR A 284 6.11 8.25 -0.02
N LEU A 285 6.06 7.82 -1.29
CA LEU A 285 5.43 8.58 -2.36
C LEU A 285 3.92 8.80 -2.13
N LYS A 286 3.22 7.77 -1.63
CA LYS A 286 1.81 7.88 -1.25
C LYS A 286 1.61 9.03 -0.26
N LYS A 287 2.42 9.07 0.81
CA LYS A 287 2.34 10.11 1.84
C LYS A 287 2.63 11.50 1.27
N GLU A 288 3.64 11.63 0.41
CA GLU A 288 3.95 12.91 -0.25
C GLU A 288 2.82 13.37 -1.18
N LEU A 289 2.22 12.46 -1.93
CA LEU A 289 1.06 12.77 -2.79
C LEU A 289 -0.16 13.18 -1.99
N GLU A 290 -0.46 12.49 -0.90
CA GLU A 290 -1.57 12.83 0.01
C GLU A 290 -1.36 14.20 0.66
N LYS A 291 -0.11 14.54 1.02
CA LYS A 291 0.25 15.86 1.55
C LYS A 291 0.07 16.96 0.51
N GLN A 292 0.43 16.72 -0.75
CA GLN A 292 0.38 17.73 -1.81
C GLN A 292 -1.02 17.91 -2.42
N TYR A 293 -1.77 16.82 -2.60
CA TYR A 293 -3.03 16.81 -3.37
C TYR A 293 -4.25 16.37 -2.53
N GLY A 294 -4.06 16.03 -1.26
CA GLY A 294 -5.09 15.53 -0.35
C GLY A 294 -5.26 14.01 -0.40
N GLY A 295 -5.84 13.44 0.68
CA GLY A 295 -5.95 11.99 0.91
C GLY A 295 -6.70 11.17 -0.16
N GLY A 296 -7.47 11.83 -1.04
CA GLY A 296 -8.24 11.16 -2.09
C GLY A 296 -7.56 11.10 -3.46
N ILE A 297 -6.30 11.56 -3.61
CA ILE A 297 -5.61 11.60 -4.91
C ILE A 297 -5.35 10.20 -5.48
N ILE A 298 -4.96 9.26 -4.62
CA ILE A 298 -4.66 7.87 -4.96
C ILE A 298 -5.92 7.12 -5.43
N ASP A 299 -7.10 7.59 -5.03
CA ASP A 299 -8.38 6.95 -5.36
C ASP A 299 -8.89 7.30 -6.76
N LYS A 300 -8.23 8.22 -7.46
CA LYS A 300 -8.68 8.75 -8.76
C LYS A 300 -8.27 7.90 -9.97
N GLY A 301 -7.52 6.82 -9.75
CA GLY A 301 -6.99 5.98 -10.82
C GLY A 301 -5.97 6.73 -11.67
N LEU A 302 -4.73 6.82 -11.18
CA LEU A 302 -3.65 7.56 -11.82
C LEU A 302 -2.56 6.62 -12.36
N LYS A 303 -1.79 7.09 -13.34
CA LYS A 303 -0.50 6.51 -13.73
C LYS A 303 0.60 7.39 -13.15
N ILE A 304 1.40 6.84 -12.26
CA ILE A 304 2.50 7.53 -11.58
C ILE A 304 3.81 6.93 -12.09
N TYR A 305 4.56 7.70 -12.86
CA TYR A 305 5.91 7.34 -13.32
C TYR A 305 6.92 7.84 -12.29
N THR A 306 7.71 6.93 -11.75
CA THR A 306 8.68 7.19 -10.68
C THR A 306 10.11 7.13 -11.21
N THR A 307 11.07 7.50 -10.35
CA THR A 307 12.50 7.49 -10.66
C THR A 307 13.21 6.16 -10.37
N ILE A 308 12.52 5.21 -9.72
CA ILE A 308 13.17 3.99 -9.23
C ILE A 308 13.73 3.17 -10.42
N ASP A 309 14.95 2.65 -10.29
CA ASP A 309 15.45 1.60 -11.17
C ASP A 309 15.16 0.25 -10.50
N LEU A 310 14.21 -0.51 -11.04
CA LEU A 310 13.82 -1.79 -10.45
C LEU A 310 14.97 -2.80 -10.37
N LYS A 311 15.93 -2.77 -11.30
CA LYS A 311 17.08 -3.68 -11.26
C LYS A 311 18.00 -3.28 -10.11
N ALA A 312 18.30 -1.99 -9.96
CA ALA A 312 19.12 -1.50 -8.85
C ALA A 312 18.42 -1.75 -7.51
N GLN A 313 17.12 -1.45 -7.41
CA GLN A 313 16.32 -1.69 -6.21
C GLN A 313 16.41 -3.15 -5.75
N THR A 314 16.11 -4.12 -6.62
CA THR A 314 16.12 -5.54 -6.25
C THR A 314 17.52 -6.01 -5.83
N GLU A 315 18.56 -5.53 -6.51
CA GLU A 315 19.94 -5.88 -6.14
C GLU A 315 20.32 -5.29 -4.78
N ILE A 316 19.95 -4.04 -4.50
CA ILE A 316 20.27 -3.38 -3.23
C ILE A 316 19.46 -3.99 -2.07
N GLU A 317 18.19 -4.31 -2.27
CA GLU A 317 17.38 -5.05 -1.29
C GLU A 317 18.06 -6.37 -0.92
N LYS A 318 18.55 -7.11 -1.92
CA LYS A 318 19.29 -8.35 -1.72
C LYS A 318 20.59 -8.12 -0.95
N ILE A 319 21.41 -7.14 -1.36
CA ILE A 319 22.68 -6.83 -0.69
C ILE A 319 22.43 -6.46 0.79
N VAL A 320 21.49 -5.55 1.07
CA VAL A 320 21.19 -5.13 2.46
C VAL A 320 20.71 -6.33 3.27
N LYS A 321 19.84 -7.16 2.72
CA LYS A 321 19.36 -8.37 3.41
C LYS A 321 20.48 -9.38 3.68
N ASP A 322 21.31 -9.66 2.69
CA ASP A 322 22.40 -10.62 2.79
C ASP A 322 23.46 -10.15 3.79
N GLU A 323 23.87 -8.88 3.74
CA GLU A 323 24.88 -8.33 4.66
C GLU A 323 24.38 -8.26 6.10
N ILE A 324 23.13 -7.83 6.34
CA ILE A 324 22.56 -7.81 7.69
C ILE A 324 22.43 -9.23 8.25
N ASN A 325 22.02 -10.21 7.44
CA ASN A 325 21.93 -11.59 7.90
C ASN A 325 23.28 -12.18 8.33
N LYS A 326 24.41 -11.73 7.76
CA LYS A 326 25.74 -12.17 8.16
C LYS A 326 26.16 -11.66 9.53
N ILE A 327 25.69 -10.48 9.93
CA ILE A 327 26.21 -9.77 11.12
C ILE A 327 25.20 -9.63 12.26
N LYS A 328 23.90 -9.89 12.02
CA LYS A 328 22.84 -9.62 13.00
C LYS A 328 22.99 -10.39 14.31
N GLU A 329 23.52 -11.60 14.29
CA GLU A 329 23.70 -12.42 15.50
C GLU A 329 24.95 -12.01 16.26
N ASP A 330 26.09 -11.94 15.57
CA ASP A 330 27.40 -11.63 16.16
C ASP A 330 27.50 -10.20 16.71
N TYR A 331 26.82 -9.25 16.06
CA TYR A 331 26.92 -7.82 16.37
C TYR A 331 25.59 -7.20 16.83
N GLN A 332 24.55 -8.03 17.06
CA GLN A 332 23.23 -7.59 17.51
C GLN A 332 22.61 -6.49 16.64
N VAL A 333 22.82 -6.56 15.32
CA VAL A 333 22.31 -5.56 14.37
C VAL A 333 20.81 -5.79 14.14
N GLY A 334 19.99 -4.86 14.62
CA GLY A 334 18.53 -4.99 14.55
C GLY A 334 17.90 -4.66 13.20
N ASN A 335 18.51 -3.77 12.40
CA ASN A 335 17.95 -3.35 11.11
C ASN A 335 19.05 -2.81 10.16
N GLY A 336 18.72 -2.63 8.88
CA GLY A 336 19.59 -2.04 7.87
C GLY A 336 18.79 -1.34 6.78
N SER A 337 19.35 -0.26 6.22
CA SER A 337 18.71 0.58 5.20
C SER A 337 19.71 1.13 4.20
N ALA A 338 19.25 1.42 2.99
CA ALA A 338 20.07 2.04 1.94
C ALA A 338 19.23 2.97 1.07
N LEU A 339 19.83 4.05 0.61
CA LEU A 339 19.22 5.00 -0.33
C LEU A 339 20.22 5.25 -1.46
N VAL A 340 19.76 5.29 -2.70
CA VAL A 340 20.63 5.64 -3.84
C VAL A 340 20.00 6.78 -4.61
N LEU A 341 20.77 7.84 -4.79
CA LEU A 341 20.41 9.01 -5.58
C LEU A 341 21.27 9.09 -6.83
N ASP A 342 20.68 9.53 -7.92
CA ASP A 342 21.43 10.10 -9.04
C ASP A 342 22.04 11.43 -8.59
N SER A 343 23.38 11.48 -8.56
CA SER A 343 24.10 12.64 -8.04
C SER A 343 23.95 13.88 -8.89
N GLN A 344 23.50 13.83 -10.14
CA GLN A 344 23.37 15.03 -10.98
C GLN A 344 21.96 15.62 -10.92
N THR A 345 20.95 14.75 -10.90
CA THR A 345 19.54 15.13 -10.97
C THR A 345 18.87 15.18 -9.61
N GLY A 346 19.25 14.29 -8.68
CA GLY A 346 18.52 14.05 -7.43
C GLY A 346 17.41 13.01 -7.54
N ALA A 347 17.32 12.30 -8.67
CA ALA A 347 16.39 11.20 -8.84
C ALA A 347 16.69 10.08 -7.82
N ILE A 348 15.66 9.55 -7.16
CA ILE A 348 15.79 8.40 -6.26
C ILE A 348 15.83 7.12 -7.09
N LEU A 349 16.99 6.46 -7.16
CA LEU A 349 17.20 5.26 -7.97
C LEU A 349 16.89 3.97 -7.21
N ALA A 350 17.13 3.95 -5.89
CA ALA A 350 16.79 2.83 -5.01
C ALA A 350 16.50 3.31 -3.59
N TRP A 351 15.62 2.61 -2.87
CA TRP A 351 15.17 2.97 -1.53
C TRP A 351 14.82 1.71 -0.72
N VAL A 352 15.63 1.41 0.28
CA VAL A 352 15.46 0.26 1.18
C VAL A 352 15.34 0.79 2.61
N GLY A 353 14.10 0.85 3.11
CA GLY A 353 13.79 1.36 4.46
C GLY A 353 14.07 0.38 5.60
N SER A 354 14.13 -0.91 5.31
CA SER A 354 14.45 -1.98 6.25
C SER A 354 15.01 -3.19 5.48
N TYR A 355 15.81 -4.02 6.14
CA TYR A 355 16.43 -5.17 5.47
C TYR A 355 15.46 -6.32 5.19
N ASP A 356 14.31 -6.35 5.89
CA ASP A 356 13.21 -7.25 5.60
C ASP A 356 11.85 -6.57 5.82
N PHE A 357 11.22 -6.11 4.73
CA PHE A 357 9.91 -5.47 4.77
C PHE A 357 8.79 -6.37 5.31
N ASN A 358 8.95 -7.70 5.21
CA ASN A 358 7.92 -8.66 5.62
C ASN A 358 8.04 -9.06 7.09
N ASN A 359 9.06 -8.59 7.80
CA ASN A 359 9.13 -8.76 9.24
C ASN A 359 8.02 -7.94 9.93
N GLU A 360 7.26 -8.56 10.82
CA GLU A 360 6.09 -7.96 11.47
C GLU A 360 6.45 -6.91 12.55
N GLU A 361 7.65 -7.00 13.14
CA GLU A 361 8.07 -6.15 14.26
C GLU A 361 8.64 -4.81 13.79
N TYR A 362 9.59 -4.84 12.84
CA TYR A 362 10.30 -3.65 12.38
C TYR A 362 10.22 -3.44 10.86
N GLY A 363 9.75 -4.43 10.11
CA GLY A 363 9.86 -4.43 8.64
C GLY A 363 9.13 -3.26 7.98
N LYS A 364 8.05 -2.76 8.58
CA LYS A 364 7.27 -1.62 8.06
C LYS A 364 7.84 -0.24 8.43
N TYR A 365 8.80 -0.18 9.35
CA TYR A 365 9.43 1.09 9.74
C TYR A 365 10.45 1.51 8.69
N ASP A 366 10.16 2.59 7.98
CA ASP A 366 11.05 3.16 6.96
C ASP A 366 12.15 4.00 7.59
N VAL A 367 13.33 3.39 7.81
CA VAL A 367 14.49 4.07 8.39
C VAL A 367 14.97 5.22 7.50
N VAL A 368 14.78 5.14 6.17
CA VAL A 368 15.31 6.14 5.23
C VAL A 368 14.70 7.52 5.48
N SER A 369 13.37 7.61 5.59
CA SER A 369 12.67 8.89 5.79
C SER A 369 12.24 9.18 7.23
N LEU A 370 11.95 8.15 8.04
CA LEU A 370 11.43 8.32 9.40
C LEU A 370 12.51 8.14 10.48
N GLY A 371 13.60 7.44 10.16
CA GLY A 371 14.68 7.13 11.07
C GLY A 371 15.55 8.34 11.36
N GLN A 372 15.19 9.11 12.39
CA GLN A 372 16.05 10.15 12.96
C GLN A 372 17.11 9.48 13.83
N ARG A 373 18.36 9.50 13.37
CA ARG A 373 19.49 8.79 13.99
C ARG A 373 20.71 9.68 14.06
N GLN A 374 21.58 9.45 15.02
CA GLN A 374 22.81 10.24 15.18
C GLN A 374 23.80 9.89 14.06
N PRO A 375 24.22 10.84 13.20
CA PRO A 375 25.05 10.61 12.01
C PRO A 375 26.53 10.30 12.32
N GLY A 376 26.93 10.42 13.59
CA GLY A 376 28.31 10.25 14.01
C GLY A 376 29.28 11.17 13.26
N SER A 377 30.46 10.64 12.94
CA SER A 377 31.51 11.34 12.19
C SER A 377 31.15 11.70 10.74
N THR A 378 29.97 11.35 10.22
CA THR A 378 29.55 11.83 8.88
C THR A 378 29.24 13.33 8.85
N LEU A 379 29.22 14.03 10.00
CA LEU A 379 29.12 15.49 10.02
C LEU A 379 30.44 16.23 9.76
N LYS A 380 31.58 15.55 9.92
CA LYS A 380 32.91 16.18 9.80
C LYS A 380 33.17 16.83 8.44
N PRO A 381 32.81 16.22 7.28
CA PRO A 381 32.98 16.87 5.98
C PRO A 381 32.35 18.26 5.91
N PHE A 382 31.20 18.49 6.57
CA PHE A 382 30.55 19.80 6.58
C PHE A 382 31.31 20.84 7.41
N ILE A 383 31.92 20.42 8.54
CA ILE A 383 32.79 21.27 9.36
C ILE A 383 33.98 21.74 8.54
N TYR A 384 34.67 20.80 7.90
CA TYR A 384 35.85 21.13 7.10
C TYR A 384 35.49 21.86 5.80
N ALA A 385 34.33 21.60 5.21
CA ALA A 385 33.82 22.39 4.09
C ALA A 385 33.64 23.86 4.49
N LEU A 386 33.02 24.11 5.65
CA LEU A 386 32.89 25.46 6.20
C LEU A 386 34.26 26.09 6.51
N ALA A 387 35.23 25.31 6.98
CA ALA A 387 36.59 25.80 7.18
C ALA A 387 37.22 26.30 5.87
N LEU A 388 37.07 25.53 4.79
CA LEU A 388 37.58 25.94 3.47
C LEU A 388 36.92 27.24 2.99
N GLU A 389 35.61 27.40 3.19
CA GLU A 389 34.90 28.66 2.87
C GLU A 389 35.40 29.86 3.70
N LYS A 390 35.93 29.61 4.91
CA LYS A 390 36.53 30.63 5.78
C LYS A 390 38.03 30.84 5.55
N GLY A 391 38.60 30.29 4.47
CA GLY A 391 39.99 30.50 4.07
C GLY A 391 41.01 29.55 4.69
N TYR A 392 40.56 28.53 5.44
CA TYR A 392 41.46 27.44 5.85
C TYR A 392 41.82 26.56 4.65
N THR A 393 42.86 25.75 4.77
CA THR A 393 43.35 24.89 3.67
C THR A 393 43.47 23.45 4.12
N ALA A 394 43.57 22.52 3.16
CA ALA A 394 43.79 21.11 3.47
C ALA A 394 45.13 20.85 4.21
N SER A 395 46.09 21.78 4.12
CA SER A 395 47.37 21.77 4.83
C SER A 395 47.35 22.47 6.19
N THR A 396 46.25 23.12 6.58
CA THR A 396 46.11 23.73 7.91
C THR A 396 46.40 22.68 8.98
N VAL A 397 47.34 23.00 9.87
CA VAL A 397 47.74 22.13 10.98
C VAL A 397 46.79 22.33 12.16
N LEU A 398 46.26 21.23 12.68
CA LEU A 398 45.40 21.15 13.85
C LEU A 398 46.07 20.30 14.91
N MET A 399 45.89 20.67 16.18
CA MET A 399 46.51 19.95 17.29
C MET A 399 45.60 18.82 17.80
N ASP A 400 45.98 17.58 17.54
CA ASP A 400 45.39 16.37 18.10
C ASP A 400 46.05 16.02 19.45
N VAL A 401 45.65 16.73 20.50
CA VAL A 401 46.15 16.60 21.88
C VAL A 401 44.98 16.60 22.85
N LYS A 402 45.13 15.97 24.01
CA LYS A 402 44.09 15.98 25.07
C LYS A 402 43.69 17.42 25.35
N THR A 403 42.41 17.73 25.14
CA THR A 403 41.87 19.08 25.23
C THR A 403 40.54 19.01 25.95
N ASN A 404 40.37 19.87 26.94
CA ASN A 404 39.09 20.06 27.63
C ASN A 404 38.33 21.19 26.95
N PHE A 405 37.11 20.90 26.49
CA PHE A 405 36.22 21.84 25.77
C PHE A 405 35.04 22.31 26.63
N THR A 406 35.11 22.11 27.94
CA THR A 406 34.05 22.46 28.88
C THR A 406 33.81 23.97 28.86
N PRO A 407 32.59 24.42 28.54
CA PRO A 407 32.20 25.81 28.79
C PRO A 407 32.11 26.06 30.30
N ASP A 408 32.43 27.26 30.75
CA ASP A 408 32.42 27.62 32.18
C ASP A 408 31.14 27.15 32.91
N GLY A 409 31.31 26.47 34.04
CA GLY A 409 30.20 26.01 34.89
C GLY A 409 29.42 24.79 34.41
N LYS A 410 29.93 24.03 33.40
CA LYS A 410 29.29 22.81 32.87
C LYS A 410 30.08 21.54 33.17
N GLU A 411 29.45 20.40 32.89
CA GLU A 411 30.09 19.08 32.95
C GLU A 411 31.29 18.97 32.01
N GLU A 412 32.26 18.17 32.42
CA GLU A 412 33.51 18.02 31.70
C GLU A 412 33.32 17.40 30.31
N TYR A 413 33.80 18.07 29.25
CA TYR A 413 33.82 17.54 27.89
C TYR A 413 35.25 17.39 27.36
N ILE A 414 35.79 16.17 27.51
CA ILE A 414 37.08 15.76 26.94
C ILE A 414 36.82 14.64 25.92
N PRO A 415 36.70 14.94 24.62
CA PRO A 415 36.51 13.93 23.59
C PRO A 415 37.79 13.12 23.37
N GLU A 416 37.62 11.84 23.07
CA GLU A 416 38.72 10.93 22.74
C GLU A 416 38.67 10.53 21.26
N ASN A 417 39.82 10.16 20.70
CA ASN A 417 39.88 9.53 19.38
C ASN A 417 39.47 8.06 19.48
N TYR A 418 38.91 7.52 18.41
CA TYR A 418 38.43 6.13 18.37
C TYR A 418 39.52 5.11 18.73
N ASP A 419 40.79 5.40 18.41
CA ASP A 419 41.94 4.54 18.70
C ASP A 419 42.66 4.88 20.02
N GLY A 420 42.16 5.87 20.77
CA GLY A 420 42.75 6.33 22.03
C GLY A 420 44.10 7.06 21.89
N LYS A 421 44.55 7.35 20.66
CA LYS A 421 45.87 7.95 20.41
C LYS A 421 45.78 9.46 20.20
N PHE A 422 46.83 10.17 20.58
CA PHE A 422 47.05 11.58 20.26
C PHE A 422 48.22 11.70 19.28
N ARG A 423 48.02 12.36 18.15
CA ARG A 423 49.02 12.51 17.08
C ARG A 423 49.81 13.82 17.16
N GLY A 424 49.43 14.74 18.04
CA GLY A 424 50.02 16.08 18.06
C GLY A 424 49.61 16.87 16.81
N PRO A 425 50.52 17.59 16.12
CA PRO A 425 50.18 18.36 14.93
C PRO A 425 49.79 17.44 13.75
N ILE A 426 48.59 17.65 13.20
CA ILE A 426 48.07 16.92 12.04
C ILE A 426 47.45 17.88 11.01
N GLN A 427 47.69 17.66 9.72
CA GLN A 427 47.04 18.47 8.68
C GLN A 427 45.56 18.12 8.54
N MET A 428 44.73 19.12 8.20
CA MET A 428 43.29 18.97 7.97
C MET A 428 42.95 17.79 7.05
N ARG A 429 43.73 17.58 5.97
CA ARG A 429 43.59 16.43 5.06
C ARG A 429 43.59 15.10 5.80
N PHE A 430 44.61 14.84 6.61
CA PHE A 430 44.75 13.58 7.34
C PHE A 430 43.78 13.49 8.51
N ALA A 431 43.45 14.62 9.14
CA ALA A 431 42.45 14.66 10.20
C ALA A 431 41.05 14.27 9.70
N LEU A 432 40.61 14.79 8.56
CA LEU A 432 39.34 14.43 7.93
C LEU A 432 39.38 13.01 7.34
N GLY A 433 40.43 12.67 6.58
CA GLY A 433 40.56 11.36 5.94
C GLY A 433 40.53 10.21 6.95
N ASN A 434 41.29 10.33 8.04
CA ASN A 434 41.28 9.35 9.14
C ASN A 434 40.17 9.60 10.18
N SER A 435 39.29 10.59 9.95
CA SER A 435 38.16 10.85 10.83
C SER A 435 38.56 11.07 12.31
N ILE A 436 39.65 11.79 12.56
CA ILE A 436 40.16 12.08 13.91
C ILE A 436 39.17 13.01 14.64
N ASN A 437 38.86 12.75 15.91
CA ASN A 437 37.78 13.42 16.65
C ASN A 437 38.19 14.81 17.12
N ILE A 438 39.32 14.91 17.81
CA ILE A 438 39.72 16.14 18.50
C ILE A 438 39.95 17.32 17.54
N PRO A 439 40.66 17.16 16.40
CA PRO A 439 40.79 18.23 15.41
C PRO A 439 39.45 18.73 14.85
N ALA A 440 38.45 17.84 14.70
CA ALA A 440 37.12 18.23 14.22
C ALA A 440 36.37 19.08 15.25
N VAL A 441 36.47 18.72 16.53
CA VAL A 441 35.89 19.49 17.65
C VAL A 441 36.55 20.87 17.73
N LYS A 442 37.89 20.94 17.63
CA LYS A 442 38.63 22.22 17.59
C LYS A 442 38.20 23.09 16.42
N MET A 443 38.13 22.50 15.23
CA MET A 443 37.71 23.23 14.04
C MET A 443 36.30 23.80 14.22
N LEU A 444 35.34 23.02 14.71
CA LEU A 444 33.99 23.53 15.00
C LEU A 444 34.03 24.69 16.02
N ALA A 445 34.81 24.56 17.09
CA ALA A 445 34.95 25.61 18.09
C ALA A 445 35.51 26.92 17.49
N MET A 446 36.45 26.83 16.56
CA MET A 446 37.02 27.98 15.85
C MET A 446 36.06 28.60 14.83
N LEU A 447 35.22 27.79 14.18
CA LEU A 447 34.30 28.26 13.14
C LEU A 447 33.02 28.90 13.71
N GLY A 448 32.56 28.41 14.87
CA GLY A 448 31.33 28.82 15.53
C GLY A 448 30.13 27.92 15.20
N MET A 449 29.28 27.70 16.21
CA MET A 449 28.11 26.81 16.11
C MET A 449 27.05 27.31 15.11
N HIS A 450 26.74 28.61 15.16
CA HIS A 450 25.72 29.20 14.30
C HIS A 450 26.03 28.96 12.81
N ASP A 451 27.26 29.27 12.39
CA ASP A 451 27.67 29.15 10.99
C ASP A 451 27.71 27.69 10.52
N PHE A 452 28.04 26.76 11.43
CA PHE A 452 27.97 25.33 11.15
C PHE A 452 26.53 24.85 10.96
N LEU A 453 25.61 25.23 11.84
CA LEU A 453 24.19 24.90 11.73
C LEU A 453 23.57 25.52 10.47
N GLN A 454 23.90 26.78 10.16
CA GLN A 454 23.46 27.43 8.93
C GLN A 454 23.99 26.68 7.70
N LYS A 455 25.28 26.36 7.65
CA LYS A 455 25.87 25.66 6.49
C LYS A 455 25.26 24.28 6.27
N THR A 456 25.08 23.51 7.33
CA THR A 456 24.48 22.16 7.24
C THR A 456 23.01 22.22 6.83
N PHE A 457 22.25 23.20 7.35
CA PHE A 457 20.88 23.47 6.94
C PHE A 457 20.78 23.86 5.46
N ASP A 458 21.65 24.78 5.00
CA ASP A 458 21.73 25.19 3.60
C ASP A 458 21.96 23.98 2.71
N MET A 459 22.84 23.06 3.12
CA MET A 459 23.14 21.82 2.40
C MET A 459 22.03 20.75 2.47
N GLY A 460 21.03 20.89 3.36
CA GLY A 460 19.84 20.03 3.38
C GLY A 460 19.57 19.29 4.69
N LEU A 461 20.37 19.48 5.74
CA LEU A 461 20.13 18.86 7.04
C LEU A 461 19.10 19.67 7.84
N ALA A 462 17.82 19.48 7.53
CA ALA A 462 16.72 20.29 8.06
C ALA A 462 16.63 20.26 9.59
N THR A 463 16.91 19.13 10.23
CA THR A 463 16.89 18.98 11.70
C THR A 463 17.98 19.77 12.41
N LEU A 464 19.02 20.20 11.68
CA LEU A 464 20.13 21.01 12.19
C LEU A 464 19.95 22.50 11.86
N ALA A 465 18.74 22.96 11.54
CA ALA A 465 18.44 24.37 11.30
C ALA A 465 19.00 25.28 12.42
N PRO A 466 19.52 26.48 12.09
CA PRO A 466 20.11 27.41 13.06
C PRO A 466 19.03 28.16 13.86
N THR A 467 18.14 27.43 14.52
CA THR A 467 17.12 27.97 15.41
C THR A 467 17.72 28.24 16.79
N ASP A 468 17.12 29.18 17.55
CA ASP A 468 17.53 29.43 18.95
C ASP A 468 17.51 28.16 19.80
N THR A 469 16.54 27.27 19.55
CA THR A 469 16.45 25.97 20.21
C THR A 469 17.66 25.10 19.91
N ASN A 470 18.04 24.96 18.63
CA ASN A 470 19.18 24.14 18.23
C ASN A 470 20.51 24.74 18.70
N ILE A 471 20.68 26.06 18.62
CA ILE A 471 21.88 26.75 19.09
C ILE A 471 22.09 26.55 20.60
N LYS A 472 21.03 26.55 21.40
CA LYS A 472 21.11 26.29 22.85
C LYS A 472 21.27 24.81 23.18
N ARG A 473 20.65 23.93 22.38
CA ARG A 473 20.66 22.48 22.58
C ARG A 473 22.01 21.86 22.26
N PHE A 474 22.65 22.29 21.17
CA PHE A 474 23.85 21.64 20.66
C PHE A 474 25.11 22.23 21.26
N GLY A 475 25.91 21.36 21.88
CA GLY A 475 27.31 21.64 22.23
C GLY A 475 28.27 21.20 21.13
N LEU A 476 29.58 21.35 21.37
CA LEU A 476 30.62 20.93 20.43
C LEU A 476 30.61 19.44 20.11
N SER A 477 29.91 18.62 20.91
CA SER A 477 29.65 17.20 20.65
C SER A 477 28.89 16.94 19.34
N ILE A 478 28.20 17.95 18.78
CA ILE A 478 27.59 17.84 17.45
C ILE A 478 28.64 17.56 16.36
N SER A 479 29.89 18.00 16.54
CA SER A 479 30.98 17.70 15.60
C SER A 479 31.24 16.20 15.43
N LEU A 480 30.79 15.40 16.41
CA LEU A 480 30.89 13.94 16.44
C LEU A 480 29.52 13.26 16.24
N GLY A 481 28.50 14.01 15.83
CA GLY A 481 27.18 13.45 15.50
C GLY A 481 26.12 13.54 16.60
N GLY A 482 26.29 14.42 17.60
CA GLY A 482 25.33 14.60 18.70
C GLY A 482 23.94 15.16 18.33
N GLY A 483 23.59 15.27 17.05
CA GLY A 483 22.27 15.71 16.57
C GLY A 483 21.72 14.73 15.54
N GLU A 484 20.42 14.42 15.61
CA GLU A 484 19.79 13.40 14.77
C GLU A 484 19.45 13.92 13.36
N VAL A 485 19.63 13.08 12.35
CA VAL A 485 19.28 13.34 10.95
C VAL A 485 18.63 12.09 10.33
N SER A 486 17.89 12.26 9.24
CA SER A 486 17.41 11.15 8.42
C SER A 486 18.48 10.72 7.41
N LEU A 487 18.45 9.46 6.97
CA LEU A 487 19.30 9.00 5.86
C LEU A 487 18.98 9.76 4.57
N LEU A 488 17.70 10.09 4.33
CA LEU A 488 17.29 10.90 3.19
C LEU A 488 18.00 12.27 3.18
N ASP A 489 17.96 12.99 4.28
CA ASP A 489 18.58 14.33 4.37
C ASP A 489 20.10 14.24 4.27
N LEU A 490 20.70 13.25 4.92
CA LEU A 490 22.15 13.04 4.90
C LEU A 490 22.65 12.72 3.49
N THR A 491 22.00 11.79 2.79
CA THR A 491 22.35 11.42 1.41
C THR A 491 22.20 12.60 0.45
N ASN A 492 21.12 13.37 0.60
CA ASN A 492 20.93 14.62 -0.14
C ASN A 492 22.04 15.63 0.14
N ALA A 493 22.41 15.84 1.40
CA ALA A 493 23.46 16.77 1.78
C ALA A 493 24.83 16.35 1.22
N TYR A 494 25.13 15.05 1.17
CA TYR A 494 26.35 14.55 0.54
C TYR A 494 26.36 14.69 -0.98
N SER A 495 25.19 14.60 -1.62
CA SER A 495 25.09 14.81 -3.07
C SER A 495 25.43 16.25 -3.49
N VAL A 496 25.43 17.22 -2.56
CA VAL A 496 25.94 18.58 -2.80
C VAL A 496 27.42 18.56 -3.16
N PHE A 497 28.24 17.76 -2.46
CA PHE A 497 29.66 17.61 -2.80
C PHE A 497 29.84 17.00 -4.19
N ALA A 498 29.04 15.98 -4.52
CA ALA A 498 29.05 15.35 -5.84
C ALA A 498 28.70 16.32 -6.99
N ARG A 499 27.90 17.35 -6.71
CA ARG A 499 27.51 18.43 -7.64
C ARG A 499 28.41 19.67 -7.55
N GLY A 500 29.57 19.57 -6.90
CA GLY A 500 30.47 20.71 -6.77
C GLY A 500 29.86 21.88 -6.00
N GLY A 501 28.98 21.61 -5.03
CA GLY A 501 28.43 22.62 -4.13
C GLY A 501 27.02 23.11 -4.46
N THR A 502 26.40 22.56 -5.51
CA THR A 502 25.02 22.87 -5.88
C THR A 502 24.05 21.91 -5.22
N LYS A 503 23.08 22.45 -4.47
CA LYS A 503 21.97 21.70 -3.89
C LYS A 503 20.84 21.54 -4.89
N LYS A 504 20.30 20.32 -4.95
CA LYS A 504 19.05 19.97 -5.62
C LYS A 504 18.25 19.08 -4.68
N THR A 505 16.94 19.29 -4.63
CA THR A 505 16.04 18.45 -3.83
C THR A 505 15.87 17.10 -4.51
N SER A 506 15.99 16.01 -3.75
CA SER A 506 15.68 14.67 -4.27
C SER A 506 14.19 14.54 -4.62
N TYR A 507 13.89 13.76 -5.63
CA TYR A 507 12.51 13.50 -6.06
C TYR A 507 12.33 12.05 -6.45
N GLY A 508 11.12 11.54 -6.25
CA GLY A 508 10.76 10.16 -6.60
C GLY A 508 9.72 10.04 -7.72
N ILE A 509 9.12 11.16 -8.16
CA ILE A 509 8.05 11.17 -9.17
C ILE A 509 8.51 11.98 -10.37
N GLU A 510 8.52 11.35 -11.55
CA GLU A 510 8.80 12.00 -12.83
C GLU A 510 7.53 12.60 -13.43
N LYS A 511 6.43 11.86 -13.42
CA LYS A 511 5.21 12.25 -14.12
C LYS A 511 3.98 11.58 -13.51
N ILE A 512 2.87 12.30 -13.47
CA ILE A 512 1.55 11.75 -13.11
C ILE A 512 0.58 12.07 -14.24
N THR A 513 -0.14 11.05 -14.71
CA THR A 513 -1.23 11.21 -15.68
C THR A 513 -2.50 10.51 -15.22
N ASP A 514 -3.64 10.88 -15.79
CA ASP A 514 -4.81 10.01 -15.77
C ASP A 514 -4.70 8.90 -16.84
N PHE A 515 -5.68 8.00 -16.89
CA PHE A 515 -5.75 6.94 -17.92
C PHE A 515 -6.09 7.46 -19.33
N LYS A 516 -6.53 8.71 -19.46
CA LYS A 516 -6.73 9.40 -20.75
C LYS A 516 -5.46 10.15 -21.20
N ASN A 517 -4.33 9.92 -20.52
CA ASN A 517 -3.03 10.56 -20.74
C ASN A 517 -3.00 12.08 -20.51
N LYS A 518 -3.98 12.64 -19.78
CA LYS A 518 -3.90 14.02 -19.32
C LYS A 518 -2.82 14.13 -18.24
N VAL A 519 -1.86 15.02 -18.45
CA VAL A 519 -0.78 15.28 -17.48
C VAL A 519 -1.34 16.06 -16.29
N ILE A 520 -1.15 15.51 -15.09
CA ILE A 520 -1.51 16.13 -13.81
C ILE A 520 -0.27 16.77 -13.18
N PHE A 521 0.85 16.06 -13.25
CA PHE A 521 2.14 16.52 -12.76
C PHE A 521 3.24 16.07 -13.73
N GLN A 522 4.24 16.93 -13.91
CA GLN A 522 5.47 16.61 -14.62
C GLN A 522 6.58 17.28 -13.83
N ASN A 523 7.58 16.50 -13.43
CA ASN A 523 8.75 17.03 -12.77
C ASN A 523 9.43 18.04 -13.68
N ARG A 524 9.77 19.19 -13.12
CA ARG A 524 10.53 20.26 -13.78
C ARG A 524 11.87 20.37 -13.10
N THR A 525 12.87 20.90 -13.80
CA THR A 525 14.21 21.11 -13.24
C THR A 525 14.10 21.73 -11.85
N SER A 526 14.66 21.04 -10.86
CA SER A 526 14.66 21.49 -9.47
C SER A 526 15.42 22.81 -9.36
N ARG A 527 15.00 23.64 -8.42
CA ARG A 527 15.73 24.87 -8.08
C ARG A 527 17.15 24.47 -7.69
N GLU A 528 18.12 25.08 -8.36
CA GLU A 528 19.54 24.88 -8.09
C GLU A 528 20.01 26.00 -7.17
N ASP A 529 20.36 25.66 -5.93
CA ASP A 529 20.91 26.61 -4.98
C ASP A 529 22.41 26.32 -4.79
N LYS A 530 23.27 27.29 -5.11
CA LYS A 530 24.71 27.18 -4.85
C LYS A 530 24.95 27.46 -3.37
N VAL A 531 25.24 26.40 -2.61
CA VAL A 531 25.35 26.45 -1.14
C VAL A 531 26.78 26.25 -0.63
N LEU A 532 27.69 25.83 -1.51
CA LEU A 532 29.11 25.64 -1.24
C LEU A 532 29.93 25.99 -2.49
N SER A 533 31.16 26.49 -2.33
CA SER A 533 32.04 26.73 -3.47
C SER A 533 32.43 25.43 -4.17
N THR A 534 32.80 25.54 -5.45
CA THR A 534 33.26 24.39 -6.24
C THR A 534 34.59 23.88 -5.69
N GLU A 535 35.43 24.79 -5.23
CA GLU A 535 36.77 24.58 -4.67
C GLU A 535 36.69 23.79 -3.36
N ALA A 536 35.86 24.26 -2.41
CA ALA A 536 35.66 23.55 -1.15
C ALA A 536 35.06 22.16 -1.38
N SER A 537 34.09 22.05 -2.28
CA SER A 537 33.49 20.76 -2.65
C SER A 537 34.53 19.80 -3.21
N TYR A 538 35.35 20.25 -4.15
CA TYR A 538 36.42 19.46 -4.75
C TYR A 538 37.45 18.99 -3.71
N ILE A 539 37.92 19.89 -2.84
CA ILE A 539 38.92 19.55 -1.82
C ILE A 539 38.38 18.50 -0.84
N ILE A 540 37.12 18.65 -0.39
CA ILE A 540 36.48 17.65 0.48
C ILE A 540 36.36 16.30 -0.23
N SER A 541 35.86 16.28 -1.47
CA SER A 541 35.76 15.04 -2.25
C SER A 541 37.12 14.38 -2.48
N HIS A 542 38.16 15.19 -2.74
CA HIS A 542 39.51 14.70 -2.92
C HIS A 542 40.07 14.09 -1.63
N ILE A 543 39.87 14.73 -0.46
CA ILE A 543 40.32 14.17 0.82
C ILE A 543 39.62 12.82 1.10
N LEU A 544 38.31 12.74 0.85
CA LEU A 544 37.51 11.54 1.13
C LEU A 544 37.76 10.38 0.15
N SER A 545 38.26 10.66 -1.05
CA SER A 545 38.62 9.63 -2.05
C SER A 545 40.08 9.20 -1.99
N ASP A 546 40.93 9.97 -1.31
CA ASP A 546 42.37 9.71 -1.19
C ASP A 546 42.66 8.63 -0.15
N ASN A 547 43.06 7.45 -0.60
CA ASN A 547 43.40 6.33 0.28
C ASN A 547 44.61 6.62 1.19
N ASN A 548 45.55 7.47 0.76
CA ASN A 548 46.69 7.86 1.58
C ASN A 548 46.25 8.75 2.75
N ALA A 549 45.29 9.65 2.52
CA ALA A 549 44.73 10.47 3.59
C ALA A 549 43.97 9.66 4.65
N ARG A 550 43.64 8.40 4.35
CA ARG A 550 42.76 7.51 5.11
C ARG A 550 43.48 6.28 5.69
N ILE A 551 44.79 6.16 5.43
CA ILE A 551 45.52 4.91 5.64
C ILE A 551 45.65 4.55 7.13
N ASP A 552 45.74 5.52 8.04
CA ASP A 552 45.94 5.26 9.47
C ASP A 552 44.73 4.54 10.09
N THR A 553 43.51 4.90 9.66
CA THR A 553 42.27 4.32 10.20
C THR A 553 41.79 3.12 9.41
N PHE A 554 41.87 3.17 8.08
CA PHE A 554 41.24 2.17 7.22
C PHE A 554 42.23 1.16 6.62
N GLY A 555 43.54 1.40 6.80
CA GLY A 555 44.60 0.61 6.19
C GLY A 555 44.68 0.76 4.66
N PRO A 556 45.71 0.17 4.03
CA PRO A 556 45.93 0.30 2.59
C PRO A 556 44.91 -0.47 1.73
N ARG A 557 44.21 -1.47 2.29
CA ARG A 557 43.28 -2.37 1.60
C ARG A 557 41.84 -2.20 2.08
N SER A 558 41.37 -0.97 2.19
CA SER A 558 40.00 -0.67 2.60
C SER A 558 38.98 -1.15 1.55
N TYR A 559 37.91 -1.82 1.98
CA TYR A 559 36.74 -2.12 1.12
C TYR A 559 36.03 -0.87 0.60
N LEU A 560 36.30 0.29 1.22
CA LEU A 560 35.79 1.59 0.81
C LEU A 560 36.57 2.18 -0.38
N ASN A 561 37.64 1.52 -0.82
CA ASN A 561 38.35 1.84 -2.06
C ASN A 561 37.87 0.90 -3.17
N VAL A 562 37.06 1.44 -4.10
CA VAL A 562 36.44 0.66 -5.18
C VAL A 562 37.37 0.65 -6.41
N PRO A 563 37.89 -0.51 -6.83
CA PRO A 563 38.83 -0.58 -7.96
C PRO A 563 38.28 0.04 -9.24
N GLY A 564 39.11 0.83 -9.92
CA GLY A 564 38.75 1.50 -11.18
C GLY A 564 37.75 2.64 -11.04
N ARG A 565 37.41 3.06 -9.82
CA ARG A 565 36.47 4.15 -9.55
C ARG A 565 37.05 5.12 -8.51
N THR A 566 36.86 6.42 -8.72
CA THR A 566 37.11 7.43 -7.69
C THR A 566 35.84 7.63 -6.87
N VAL A 567 35.83 7.09 -5.65
CA VAL A 567 34.68 7.18 -4.73
C VAL A 567 35.09 7.98 -3.50
N SER A 568 34.40 9.08 -3.26
CA SER A 568 34.52 9.83 -2.02
C SER A 568 33.59 9.21 -1.00
N VAL A 569 34.09 8.87 0.20
CA VAL A 569 33.29 8.16 1.19
C VAL A 569 33.63 8.56 2.61
N LYS A 570 32.60 8.65 3.45
CA LYS A 570 32.73 8.96 4.87
C LYS A 570 31.91 7.98 5.70
N THR A 571 32.54 7.47 6.75
CA THR A 571 31.88 6.65 7.78
C THR A 571 31.45 7.49 8.97
N GLY A 572 30.46 7.01 9.72
CA GLY A 572 30.06 7.57 11.01
C GLY A 572 29.69 6.46 11.96
N THR A 573 30.17 6.58 13.19
CA THR A 573 29.84 5.64 14.27
C THR A 573 29.50 6.47 15.48
N THR A 574 28.40 6.12 16.16
CA THR A 574 27.99 6.76 17.40
C THR A 574 28.58 6.04 18.61
N ASN A 575 28.48 6.67 19.78
CA ASN A 575 28.86 6.03 21.03
C ASN A 575 28.04 4.74 21.24
N ASP A 576 28.63 3.75 21.91
CA ASP A 576 28.09 2.39 22.08
C ASP A 576 27.77 1.66 20.75
N LYS A 577 28.24 2.18 19.61
CA LYS A 577 28.01 1.61 18.27
C LYS A 577 26.52 1.40 17.94
N ARG A 578 25.64 2.27 18.47
CA ARG A 578 24.18 2.17 18.24
C ARG A 578 23.79 2.38 16.79
N ASP A 579 24.48 3.30 16.11
CA ASP A 579 24.26 3.63 14.70
C ASP A 579 25.59 3.58 13.95
N ASN A 580 25.56 2.98 12.76
CA ASN A 580 26.71 2.87 11.88
C ASN A 580 26.33 3.34 10.48
N TRP A 581 27.05 4.34 9.99
CA TRP A 581 26.77 5.04 8.74
C TRP A 581 27.95 4.90 7.80
N THR A 582 27.63 4.77 6.52
CA THR A 582 28.58 4.97 5.42
C THR A 582 27.85 5.73 4.34
N VAL A 583 28.39 6.88 3.94
CA VAL A 583 27.85 7.68 2.84
C VAL A 583 28.95 7.85 1.80
N GLY A 584 28.67 7.40 0.59
CA GLY A 584 29.61 7.36 -0.53
C GLY A 584 29.05 8.10 -1.73
N TYR A 585 29.92 8.74 -2.51
CA TYR A 585 29.48 9.41 -3.73
C TYR A 585 30.53 9.44 -4.82
N THR A 586 30.02 9.53 -6.04
CA THR A 586 30.73 9.81 -7.28
C THR A 586 30.02 10.96 -7.99
N LYS A 587 30.47 11.36 -9.19
CA LYS A 587 29.68 12.27 -10.02
C LYS A 587 28.35 11.65 -10.48
N GLY A 588 28.22 10.33 -10.54
CA GLY A 588 27.01 9.66 -11.04
C GLY A 588 26.00 9.32 -9.95
N VAL A 589 26.45 8.81 -8.81
CA VAL A 589 25.58 8.29 -7.75
C VAL A 589 26.06 8.65 -6.34
N THR A 590 25.10 8.87 -5.44
CA THR A 590 25.30 9.05 -4.00
C THR A 590 24.52 7.96 -3.28
N VAL A 591 25.19 7.27 -2.35
CA VAL A 591 24.68 6.11 -1.60
C VAL A 591 24.83 6.36 -0.11
#